data_AF-A0A349SFR7-F1
#
_entry.id   AF-A0A349SFR7-F1
#
_cell.length_a   1.000
_cell.length_b   1.000
_cell.length_c   1.000
_cell.angle_alpha   90.00
_cell.angle_beta   90.00
_cell.angle_gamma   90.00
#
_symmetry.space_group_name_H-M   'P 1'
#
loop_
_entity.id
_entity.type
_entity.pdbx_description
1 polymer ?
#
loop_
_entity_poly.entity_id
_entity_poly.type
_entity_poly.pdbx_seq_one_letter_code
_entity_poly.pdbx_strand_id
1 'polypeptide(L)'
;MIIFTRAITRRPCEAMIDGISTAGLGLPDYELACSQHADYVAALESCGLIVTVLPADQQYPDSTFVEDVAVMLPGAVILTRPGAVSRRGEVLEIRPTLEALVGNISIIQSPGTLEGGDVMMVGTHFYIGLSERTNEAGA
;
A
#
# COMPACT_ATOMS: atom_id res chain seq x y z
N MET A 1 1.89 23.46 -6.55
CA MET A 1 1.07 22.66 -5.64
C MET A 1 0.86 21.31 -6.29
N ILE A 2 1.29 20.22 -5.65
CA ILE A 2 0.98 18.87 -6.12
C ILE A 2 -0.51 18.66 -5.83
N ILE A 3 -1.28 18.30 -6.85
CA ILE A 3 -2.69 17.96 -6.71
C ILE A 3 -2.80 16.48 -7.06
N PHE A 4 -3.32 15.68 -6.14
CA PHE A 4 -3.64 14.29 -6.41
C PHE A 4 -4.93 14.21 -7.23
N THR A 5 -4.93 13.38 -8.27
CA THR A 5 -6.07 13.18 -9.17
C THR A 5 -6.53 11.72 -9.21
N ARG A 6 -5.76 10.82 -8.60
CA ARG A 6 -5.97 9.38 -8.63
C ARG A 6 -5.64 8.78 -7.27
N ALA A 7 -6.34 7.70 -6.93
CA ALA A 7 -6.00 6.83 -5.82
C ALA A 7 -6.06 5.37 -6.27
N ILE A 8 -5.27 4.52 -5.63
CA ILE A 8 -5.35 3.07 -5.78
C ILE A 8 -5.75 2.53 -4.42
N THR A 9 -6.72 1.63 -4.39
CA THR A 9 -7.13 0.89 -3.20
C THR A 9 -7.24 -0.59 -3.57
N ARG A 10 -7.32 -1.48 -2.58
CA ARG A 10 -7.62 -2.89 -2.81
C ARG A 10 -8.68 -3.34 -1.83
N ARG A 11 -9.73 -3.99 -2.36
CA ARG A 11 -10.81 -4.53 -1.54
C ARG A 11 -10.25 -5.50 -0.48
N PRO A 12 -10.71 -5.44 0.78
CA PRO A 12 -10.37 -6.44 1.78
C PRO A 12 -10.76 -7.85 1.33
N CYS A 13 -9.91 -8.83 1.64
CA CYS A 13 -10.20 -10.25 1.43
C CYS A 13 -10.75 -10.89 2.71
N GLU A 14 -11.41 -12.05 2.57
CA GLU A 14 -11.91 -12.79 3.75
C GLU A 14 -10.76 -13.25 4.65
N ALA A 15 -9.63 -13.61 4.04
CA ALA A 15 -8.40 -13.96 4.74
C ALA A 15 -7.82 -12.82 5.60
N MET A 16 -8.34 -11.58 5.54
CA MET A 16 -7.86 -10.47 6.38
C MET A 16 -7.96 -10.76 7.88
N ILE A 17 -8.81 -11.72 8.28
CA ILE A 17 -8.89 -12.18 9.67
C ILE A 17 -7.56 -12.78 10.16
N ASP A 18 -6.73 -13.27 9.24
CA ASP A 18 -5.39 -13.79 9.48
C ASP A 18 -4.30 -12.71 9.25
N GLY A 19 -4.69 -11.44 9.10
CA GLY A 19 -3.79 -10.30 8.92
C GLY A 19 -2.90 -10.03 10.14
N ILE A 20 -1.78 -9.36 9.91
CA ILE A 20 -0.78 -9.10 10.96
C ILE A 20 -1.31 -8.04 11.93
N SER A 21 -1.39 -8.37 13.22
CA SER A 21 -1.79 -7.41 14.27
C SER A 21 -1.06 -7.63 15.58
N THR A 22 -0.73 -6.52 16.27
CA THR A 22 -0.17 -6.50 17.63
C THR A 22 -1.10 -5.78 18.63
N ALA A 23 -2.27 -5.32 18.18
CA ALA A 23 -3.13 -4.41 18.95
C ALA A 23 -4.00 -5.11 20.00
N GLY A 24 -4.20 -6.43 19.91
CA GLY A 24 -5.04 -7.18 20.85
C GLY A 24 -6.52 -6.79 20.85
N LEU A 25 -7.03 -6.21 19.77
CA LEU A 25 -8.40 -5.69 19.64
C LEU A 25 -9.43 -6.73 19.16
N GLY A 26 -9.01 -7.99 19.00
CA GLY A 26 -9.80 -9.04 18.36
C GLY A 26 -9.58 -9.13 16.86
N LEU A 27 -10.36 -10.00 16.21
CA LEU A 27 -10.30 -10.21 14.76
C LEU A 27 -11.18 -9.16 14.04
N PRO A 28 -10.79 -8.73 12.83
CA PRO A 28 -11.66 -7.94 11.96
C PRO A 28 -12.98 -8.65 11.67
N ASP A 29 -14.07 -7.89 11.64
CA ASP A 29 -15.33 -8.32 11.01
C ASP A 29 -15.23 -8.03 9.50
N TYR A 30 -15.20 -9.09 8.70
CA TYR A 30 -15.00 -8.99 7.25
C TYR A 30 -16.08 -8.16 6.53
N GLU A 31 -17.34 -8.36 6.88
CA GLU A 31 -18.45 -7.66 6.23
C GLU A 31 -18.44 -6.17 6.61
N LEU A 32 -18.14 -5.89 7.88
CA LEU A 32 -17.96 -4.52 8.35
C LEU A 32 -16.76 -3.85 7.67
N ALA A 33 -15.62 -4.54 7.54
CA ALA A 33 -14.43 -4.02 6.87
C ALA A 33 -14.70 -3.74 5.39
N CYS A 34 -15.47 -4.58 4.71
CA CYS A 34 -15.92 -4.33 3.33
C CYS A 34 -16.78 -3.07 3.23
N SER A 35 -17.73 -2.88 4.16
CA SER A 35 -18.56 -1.68 4.21
C SER A 35 -17.72 -0.42 4.47
N GLN A 36 -16.80 -0.47 5.43
CA GLN A 36 -15.91 0.64 5.77
C GLN A 36 -14.97 1.00 4.59
N HIS A 37 -14.46 -0.01 3.88
CA HIS A 37 -13.64 0.22 2.69
C HIS A 37 -14.48 0.87 1.57
N ALA A 38 -15.73 0.47 1.38
CA ALA A 38 -16.62 1.11 0.41
C ALA A 38 -16.84 2.60 0.75
N ASP A 39 -17.05 2.92 2.03
CA ASP A 39 -17.18 4.29 2.50
C ASP A 39 -15.87 5.09 2.30
N TYR A 40 -14.71 4.48 2.52
CA TYR A 40 -13.40 5.07 2.26
C TYR A 40 -13.20 5.40 0.78
N VAL A 41 -13.57 4.47 -0.12
CA VAL A 41 -13.53 4.71 -1.58
C VAL A 41 -14.45 5.86 -1.97
N ALA A 42 -15.68 5.88 -1.48
CA ALA A 42 -16.63 6.97 -1.75
C ALA A 42 -16.12 8.32 -1.25
N ALA A 43 -15.45 8.36 -0.09
CA ALA A 43 -14.82 9.57 0.42
C ALA A 43 -13.69 10.06 -0.52
N LEU A 44 -12.82 9.17 -1.01
CA LEU A 44 -11.78 9.51 -1.99
C LEU A 44 -12.38 10.05 -3.31
N GLU A 45 -13.44 9.43 -3.82
CA GLU A 45 -14.16 9.89 -5.01
C GLU A 45 -14.80 11.27 -4.77
N SER A 46 -15.35 11.52 -3.58
CA SER A 46 -15.94 12.82 -3.22
C SER A 46 -14.90 13.95 -3.18
N CYS A 47 -13.63 13.62 -2.96
CA CYS A 47 -12.50 14.54 -3.08
C CYS A 47 -12.10 14.82 -4.55
N GLY A 48 -12.80 14.23 -5.53
CA GLY A 48 -12.55 14.38 -6.97
C GLY A 48 -11.48 13.45 -7.53
N LEU A 49 -11.09 12.40 -6.79
CA LEU A 49 -10.10 11.42 -7.23
C LEU A 49 -10.74 10.37 -8.14
N ILE A 50 -10.01 9.96 -9.17
CA ILE A 50 -10.31 8.73 -9.92
C ILE A 50 -9.74 7.56 -9.10
N VAL A 51 -10.61 6.75 -8.50
CA VAL A 51 -10.19 5.64 -7.65
C VAL A 51 -10.14 4.34 -8.45
N THR A 52 -8.97 3.72 -8.51
CA THR A 52 -8.80 2.35 -8.99
C THR A 52 -8.94 1.40 -7.82
N VAL A 53 -10.00 0.59 -7.79
CA VAL A 53 -10.20 -0.44 -6.76
C VAL A 53 -9.75 -1.78 -7.31
N LEU A 54 -8.65 -2.31 -6.77
CA LEU A 54 -8.14 -3.63 -7.11
C LEU A 54 -8.99 -4.73 -6.46
N PRO A 55 -9.14 -5.89 -7.12
CA PRO A 55 -9.85 -7.03 -6.53
C PRO A 55 -9.16 -7.52 -5.26
N ALA A 56 -9.95 -8.09 -4.35
CA ALA A 56 -9.43 -8.74 -3.16
C ALA A 56 -8.51 -9.91 -3.54
N ASP A 57 -7.46 -10.12 -2.74
CA ASP A 57 -6.53 -11.23 -2.92
C ASP A 57 -6.46 -12.08 -1.65
N GLN A 58 -6.96 -13.31 -1.74
CA GLN A 58 -7.01 -14.24 -0.61
C GLN A 58 -5.64 -14.81 -0.27
N GLN A 59 -4.64 -14.70 -1.15
CA GLN A 59 -3.27 -15.13 -0.87
C GLN A 59 -2.57 -14.20 0.13
N TYR A 60 -3.01 -12.94 0.21
CA TYR A 60 -2.38 -11.89 1.00
C TYR A 60 -3.43 -11.22 1.93
N PRO A 61 -3.56 -11.71 3.18
CA PRO A 61 -4.47 -11.15 4.19
C PRO A 61 -4.43 -9.63 4.35
N ASP A 62 -3.23 -9.06 4.27
CA ASP A 62 -2.97 -7.64 4.49
C ASP A 62 -3.02 -6.79 3.19
N SER A 63 -3.39 -7.39 2.04
CA SER A 63 -3.28 -6.73 0.74
C SER A 63 -4.16 -5.50 0.54
N THR A 64 -5.14 -5.26 1.42
CA THR A 64 -5.90 -4.01 1.42
C THR A 64 -5.00 -2.79 1.70
N PHE A 65 -3.88 -2.98 2.42
CA PHE A 65 -2.92 -1.94 2.78
C PHE A 65 -1.90 -1.70 1.65
N VAL A 66 -2.39 -1.19 0.52
CA VAL A 66 -1.58 -0.94 -0.69
C VAL A 66 -0.49 0.12 -0.53
N GLU A 67 -0.54 0.94 0.53
CA GLU A 67 0.48 1.94 0.86
C GLU A 67 1.86 1.30 1.02
N ASP A 68 1.92 0.12 1.64
CA ASP A 68 3.21 -0.46 2.02
C ASP A 68 4.03 -0.97 0.85
N VAL A 69 3.39 -1.30 -0.27
CA VAL A 69 4.02 -1.96 -1.42
C VAL A 69 4.52 -0.99 -2.50
N ALA A 70 4.15 0.30 -2.44
CA ALA A 70 4.59 1.28 -3.42
C ALA A 70 4.63 2.71 -2.85
N VAL A 71 5.73 3.42 -3.11
CA VAL A 71 5.86 4.86 -2.84
C VAL A 71 5.73 5.63 -4.15
N MET A 72 4.70 6.47 -4.25
CA MET A 72 4.42 7.29 -5.42
C MET A 72 5.24 8.59 -5.39
N LEU A 73 5.99 8.86 -6.46
CA LEU A 73 6.74 10.09 -6.67
C LEU A 73 6.18 10.87 -7.87
N PRO A 74 6.46 12.17 -8.00
CA PRO A 74 6.18 12.89 -9.24
C PRO A 74 6.89 12.25 -10.44
N GLY A 75 6.14 11.49 -11.25
CA GLY A 75 6.64 10.86 -12.49
C GLY A 75 7.42 9.54 -12.29
N ALA A 76 7.49 9.00 -11.08
CA ALA A 76 8.13 7.72 -10.80
C ALA A 76 7.41 6.96 -9.68
N VAL A 77 7.67 5.67 -9.58
CA VAL A 77 7.20 4.82 -8.47
C VAL A 77 8.36 4.01 -7.95
N ILE A 78 8.46 3.86 -6.63
CA ILE A 78 9.33 2.88 -6.00
C ILE A 78 8.45 1.73 -5.52
N LEU A 79 8.57 0.58 -6.16
CA LEU A 79 8.07 -0.68 -5.61
C LEU A 79 8.95 -1.05 -4.42
N THR A 80 8.31 -1.24 -3.27
CA THR A 80 9.02 -1.48 -2.03
C THR A 80 9.43 -2.95 -1.91
N ARG A 81 10.02 -3.31 -0.78
CA ARG A 81 10.28 -4.71 -0.41
C ARG A 81 9.84 -4.88 1.04
N PRO A 82 8.56 -5.26 1.27
CA PRO A 82 8.02 -5.36 2.61
C PRO A 82 8.91 -6.17 3.56
N GLY A 83 9.03 -5.67 4.79
CA GLY A 83 9.74 -6.35 5.86
C GLY A 83 9.02 -7.64 6.26
N ALA A 84 7.68 -7.59 6.30
CA ALA A 84 6.85 -8.77 6.47
C ALA A 84 6.95 -9.69 5.24
N VAL A 85 7.52 -10.89 5.42
CA VAL A 85 7.75 -11.85 4.33
C VAL A 85 6.45 -12.28 3.65
N SER A 86 5.37 -12.46 4.42
CA SER A 86 4.04 -12.79 3.92
C SER A 86 3.50 -11.76 2.92
N ARG A 87 3.93 -10.49 3.03
CA ARG A 87 3.45 -9.38 2.20
C ARG A 87 4.29 -9.10 0.96
N ARG A 88 5.47 -9.72 0.82
CA ARG A 88 6.39 -9.39 -0.30
C ARG A 88 5.81 -9.67 -1.68
N GLY A 89 4.90 -10.64 -1.79
CA GLY A 89 4.26 -10.98 -3.06
C GLY A 89 3.25 -9.94 -3.53
N GLU A 90 2.68 -9.13 -2.63
CA GLU A 90 1.72 -8.06 -2.96
C GLU A 90 2.31 -7.03 -3.94
N VAL A 91 3.64 -6.84 -3.91
CA VAL A 91 4.37 -5.95 -4.83
C VAL A 91 4.19 -6.40 -6.29
N LEU A 92 4.14 -7.70 -6.55
CA LEU A 92 3.92 -8.25 -7.90
C LEU A 92 2.48 -8.02 -8.35
N GLU A 93 1.52 -8.09 -7.42
CA GLU A 93 0.10 -7.95 -7.72
C GLU A 93 -0.32 -6.51 -8.03
N ILE A 94 0.36 -5.52 -7.45
CA ILE A 94 0.07 -4.09 -7.72
C ILE A 94 0.83 -3.55 -8.93
N ARG A 95 1.98 -4.16 -9.27
CA ARG A 95 2.90 -3.68 -10.30
C ARG A 95 2.24 -3.39 -11.66
N PRO A 96 1.40 -4.27 -12.24
CA PRO A 96 0.78 -4.00 -13.55
C PRO A 96 -0.08 -2.73 -13.54
N THR A 97 -0.77 -2.45 -12.43
CA THR A 97 -1.56 -1.23 -12.27
C THR A 97 -0.68 0.01 -12.25
N LEU A 98 0.48 -0.07 -11.59
CA LEU A 98 1.43 1.04 -11.50
C LEU A 98 2.14 1.29 -12.83
N GLU A 99 2.54 0.23 -13.55
CA GLU A 99 3.15 0.32 -14.89
C GLU A 99 2.21 1.01 -15.91
N ALA A 100 0.90 0.79 -15.79
CA ALA A 100 -0.09 1.47 -16.63
C ALA A 100 -0.24 2.97 -16.32
N LEU A 101 0.19 3.43 -15.14
CA LEU A 101 0.07 4.82 -14.70
C LEU A 101 1.39 5.59 -14.85
N VAL A 102 2.52 4.93 -14.62
CA VAL A 102 3.85 5.55 -14.55
C VAL A 102 4.87 4.64 -15.23
N GLY A 103 5.60 5.17 -16.21
CA GLY A 103 6.59 4.39 -16.96
C GLY A 103 7.94 4.19 -16.26
N ASN A 104 8.22 4.95 -15.19
CA ASN A 104 9.46 4.83 -14.44
C ASN A 104 9.22 4.13 -13.09
N ILE A 105 9.66 2.88 -13.00
CA ILE A 105 9.55 2.06 -11.79
C ILE A 105 10.95 1.67 -11.33
N SER A 106 11.24 1.97 -10.07
CA SER A 106 12.39 1.43 -9.32
C SER A 106 11.91 0.40 -8.31
N ILE A 107 12.77 -0.54 -7.93
CA ILE A 107 12.42 -1.63 -7.01
C ILE A 107 13.49 -1.75 -5.93
N ILE A 108 13.08 -1.74 -4.66
CA ILE A 108 13.99 -1.99 -3.53
C ILE A 108 14.54 -3.43 -3.62
N GLN A 109 15.87 -3.56 -3.64
CA GLN A 109 16.56 -4.84 -3.74
C GLN A 109 16.99 -5.36 -2.38
N SER A 110 17.18 -6.67 -2.27
CA SER A 110 17.84 -7.28 -1.10
C SER A 110 19.26 -6.72 -0.92
N PRO A 111 19.75 -6.48 0.31
CA PRO A 111 19.12 -6.78 1.61
C PRO A 111 18.14 -5.73 2.13
N GLY A 112 17.84 -4.68 1.35
CA GLY A 112 16.93 -3.61 1.73
C GLY A 112 15.52 -4.10 2.00
N THR A 113 14.88 -3.50 3.01
CA THR A 113 13.44 -3.60 3.25
C THR A 113 12.88 -2.20 3.48
N LEU A 114 11.70 -1.96 2.92
CA LEU A 114 10.96 -0.71 3.07
C LEU A 114 9.47 -1.03 2.97
N GLU A 115 8.67 -0.42 3.83
CA GLU A 115 7.21 -0.37 3.72
C GLU A 115 6.80 1.10 3.59
N GLY A 116 5.95 1.42 2.62
CA GLY A 116 5.54 2.78 2.30
C GLY A 116 4.90 3.54 3.48
N GLY A 117 4.29 2.85 4.45
CA GLY A 117 3.80 3.46 5.69
C GLY A 117 4.89 4.15 6.53
N ASP A 118 6.17 3.80 6.36
CA ASP A 118 7.30 4.48 7.01
C ASP A 118 7.77 5.74 6.24
N VAL A 119 7.18 6.06 5.08
CA VAL A 119 7.64 7.15 4.21
C VAL A 119 6.66 8.32 4.24
N MET A 120 7.09 9.43 4.84
CA MET A 120 6.33 10.68 4.89
C MET A 120 6.84 11.69 3.85
N MET A 121 6.01 12.01 2.86
CA MET A 121 6.30 13.04 1.85
C MET A 121 5.93 14.44 2.35
N VAL A 122 6.90 15.36 2.34
CA VAL A 122 6.71 16.79 2.64
C VAL A 122 7.25 17.63 1.49
N GLY A 123 6.34 18.00 0.57
CA GLY A 123 6.70 18.70 -0.66
C GLY A 123 7.56 17.82 -1.56
N THR A 124 8.86 18.13 -1.66
CA THR A 124 9.84 17.33 -2.41
C THR A 124 10.79 16.55 -1.50
N HIS A 125 10.58 16.61 -0.18
CA HIS A 125 11.39 15.91 0.81
C HIS A 125 10.66 14.67 1.32
N PHE A 126 11.42 13.64 1.69
CA PHE A 126 10.90 12.39 2.23
C PHE A 126 11.58 12.10 3.55
N TYR A 127 10.78 11.90 4.59
CA TYR A 127 11.25 11.37 5.87
C TYR A 127 10.96 9.88 5.88
N ILE A 128 11.96 9.06 6.18
CA ILE A 128 11.84 7.60 6.20
C ILE A 128 12.11 7.13 7.62
N GLY A 129 11.10 6.52 8.24
CA GLY A 129 11.23 5.87 9.54
C GLY A 129 12.05 4.58 9.42
N LEU A 130 13.00 4.39 10.33
CA LEU A 130 13.64 3.09 10.53
C LEU A 130 12.80 2.31 11.53
N SER A 131 12.39 1.10 11.15
CA SER A 131 11.43 0.28 11.88
C SER A 131 11.79 -1.20 11.79
N GLU A 132 10.98 -2.08 12.37
CA GLU A 132 11.09 -3.53 12.13
C GLU A 132 10.80 -3.91 10.68
N ARG A 133 10.18 -3.00 9.91
CA ARG A 133 9.77 -3.21 8.51
C ARG A 133 10.70 -2.53 7.52
N THR A 134 11.25 -1.36 7.88
CA THR A 134 12.13 -0.55 7.03
C THR A 134 13.53 -0.43 7.62
N ASN A 135 14.54 -0.85 6.86
CA ASN A 135 15.95 -0.84 7.29
C ASN A 135 16.79 0.21 6.54
N GLU A 136 18.01 0.49 7.03
CA GLU A 136 18.91 1.49 6.44
C GLU A 136 19.30 1.20 4.99
N ALA A 137 19.26 -0.06 4.54
CA ALA A 137 19.56 -0.41 3.16
C ALA A 137 18.36 -0.20 2.21
N GLY A 138 17.14 -0.10 2.74
CA GLY A 138 15.93 0.20 2.00
C GLY A 138 15.56 1.68 1.99
N ALA A 139 15.91 2.41 3.04
CA ALA A 139 15.72 3.87 3.17
C ALA A 139 16.67 4.65 2.25
#